data_AF-A0A401IKY4-F1
#
_entry.id   AF-A0A401IKY4-F1
#
_cell.length_a   1.000
_cell.length_b   1.000
_cell.length_c   1.000
_cell.angle_alpha   90.00
_cell.angle_beta   90.00
_cell.angle_gamma   90.00
#
_symmetry.space_group_name_H-M   'P 1'
#
loop_
_entity.id
_entity.type
_entity.pdbx_description
1 polymer ?
#
loop_
_entity_poly.entity_id
_entity_poly.type
_entity_poly.pdbx_seq_one_letter_code
_entity_poly.pdbx_strand_id
1 'polypeptide(L)' 'MKVFVDTAAWIALINQRDALHNPALEISKNLRQKQVSLVTTEFVLLEVADGLCNLPTRLKTINFIDGLYQLPKWNNKL' A
#
# COMPACT_ATOMS: atom_id res chain seq x y z
N MET A 1 4.40 -0.54 -17.53
CA MET A 1 5.33 -1.15 -16.54
C MET A 1 4.57 -1.36 -15.24
N LYS A 2 4.86 -2.44 -14.51
CA LYS A 2 4.23 -2.74 -13.22
C LYS A 2 5.28 -2.87 -12.14
N VAL A 3 4.94 -2.45 -10.93
CA VAL A 3 5.78 -2.62 -9.73
C VAL A 3 4.96 -3.36 -8.70
N PHE A 4 5.52 -4.45 -8.18
CA PHE A 4 4.97 -5.16 -7.05
C PHE A 4 5.26 -4.37 -5.77
N VAL A 5 4.23 -4.09 -4.99
CA VAL A 5 4.34 -3.39 -3.70
C VAL A 5 4.19 -4.43 -2.60
N ASP A 6 5.27 -4.60 -1.85
CA ASP A 6 5.37 -5.54 -0.75
C ASP A 6 4.96 -4.91 0.59
N THR A 7 4.79 -5.75 1.62
CA THR A 7 4.29 -5.37 2.96
C THR A 7 5.04 -4.17 3.54
N ALA A 8 6.37 -4.19 3.49
CA ALA A 8 7.20 -3.12 4.06
C ALA A 8 6.91 -1.73 3.45
N ALA A 9 6.64 -1.68 2.14
CA ALA A 9 6.34 -0.41 1.47
C ALA A 9 4.96 0.13 1.89
N TRP A 10 3.97 -0.74 2.07
CA TRP A 10 2.67 -0.34 2.60
C TRP A 10 2.74 0.13 4.04
N ILE A 11 3.47 -0.59 4.90
CA ILE A 11 3.70 -0.18 6.30
C ILE A 11 4.34 1.20 6.34
N ALA A 12 5.41 1.43 5.58
CA ALA A 12 6.09 2.72 5.52
C ALA A 12 5.16 3.83 5.02
N LEU A 13 4.25 3.57 4.06
CA LEU A 13 3.29 4.57 3.58
C LEU A 13 2.18 4.90 4.60
N ILE A 14 1.71 3.92 5.37
CA ILE A 14 0.61 4.09 6.33
C ILE A 14 1.11 4.66 7.66
N ASN A 15 2.25 4.17 8.15
CA ASN A 15 2.81 4.56 9.44
C ASN A 15 3.73 5.78 9.31
N GLN A 16 3.24 6.96 9.75
CA GLN A 16 4.01 8.21 9.71
C GLN A 16 5.24 8.22 10.62
N ARG A 17 5.31 7.30 11.59
CA ARG A 17 6.46 7.15 12.50
C ARG A 17 7.49 6.16 11.97
N ASP A 18 7.22 5.51 10.84
CA ASP A 18 8.17 4.62 10.21
C ASP A 18 9.39 5.40 9.71
N ALA A 19 10.59 4.88 9.96
CA ALA A 19 11.83 5.52 9.52
C ALA A 19 11.91 5.70 8.00
N LEU A 20 11.19 4.85 7.24
CA LEU A 20 11.13 4.87 5.78
C LEU A 20 9.90 5.63 5.25
N HIS A 21 9.11 6.29 6.10
CA HIS A 21 7.89 6.99 5.66
C HIS A 21 8.16 8.01 4.55
N ASN A 22 9.15 8.89 4.76
CA ASN A 22 9.49 9.93 3.78
C ASN A 22 10.06 9.34 2.47
N PRO A 23 11.04 8.42 2.50
CA PRO A 23 11.48 7.71 1.30
C PRO A 23 10.34 7.01 0.55
N ALA A 24 9.45 6.31 1.26
CA ALA A 24 8.34 5.59 0.64
C ALA A 24 7.35 6.55 -0.04
N LEU A 25 7.07 7.70 0.57
CA LEU A 25 6.26 8.76 -0.04
C LEU A 25 6.89 9.31 -1.32
N GLU A 26 8.20 9.56 -1.32
CA GLU A 26 8.91 10.08 -2.48
C GLU A 26 8.90 9.08 -3.65
N ILE A 27 9.15 7.80 -3.37
CA ILE A 27 9.09 6.72 -4.36
C ILE A 27 7.66 6.59 -4.91
N SER A 28 6.64 6.58 -4.04
CA SER A 28 5.23 6.48 -4.44
C SER A 28 4.81 7.65 -5.34
N LYS A 29 5.25 8.88 -5.02
CA LYS A 29 5.02 10.06 -5.87
C LYS A 29 5.71 9.92 -7.24
N ASN A 30 6.97 9.51 -7.27
CA ASN A 30 7.72 9.30 -8.51
C ASN A 30 7.06 8.22 -9.40
N LEU A 31 6.64 7.09 -8.82
CA LEU A 31 5.97 6.00 -9.54
C LEU A 31 4.62 6.46 -10.10
N ARG A 32 3.86 7.25 -9.33
CA ARG A 32 2.60 7.85 -9.77
C ARG A 32 2.80 8.82 -10.94
N GLN A 33 3.80 9.69 -10.88
CA GLN A 33 4.15 10.60 -11.98
C GLN A 33 4.52 9.86 -13.26
N LYS A 34 5.19 8.71 -13.13
CA LYS A 34 5.53 7.81 -14.24
C LYS A 34 4.36 6.92 -14.69
N GLN A 35 3.16 7.10 -14.13
CA GLN A 35 1.97 6.29 -14.41
C GLN A 35 2.21 4.78 -14.27
N VAL A 36 3.06 4.39 -13.32
CA VAL A 36 3.36 2.99 -13.06
C VAL A 36 2.20 2.33 -12.33
N SER A 37 1.73 1.19 -12.83
CA SER A 37 0.72 0.40 -12.13
C SER A 37 1.36 -0.30 -10.92
N LEU A 38 0.84 0.01 -9.73
CA LEU A 38 1.21 -0.67 -8.51
C LEU A 38 0.30 -1.89 -8.34
N VAL A 39 0.90 -3.06 -8.11
CA VAL A 39 0.17 -4.31 -7.88
C VAL A 39 0.64 -4.94 -6.57
N THR A 40 -0.24 -5.65 -5.89
CA THR A 40 0.06 -6.37 -4.66
C THR A 40 -0.83 -7.62 -4.58
N THR A 41 -0.74 -8.40 -3.52
CA THR A 41 -1.61 -9.59 -3.32
C THR A 41 -2.44 -9.45 -2.06
N GLU A 42 -3.50 -10.26 -1.95
CA GLU A 42 -4.28 -10.39 -0.72
C GLU A 42 -3.42 -10.85 0.47
N PHE A 43 -2.38 -11.68 0.24
CA PHE A 43 -1.46 -12.10 1.31
C PHE A 43 -0.59 -10.96 1.81
N VAL A 44 -0.14 -10.06 0.93
CA VAL A 44 0.55 -8.83 1.35
C VAL A 44 -0.38 -7.94 2.16
N LEU A 45 -1.64 -7.77 1.74
CA LEU A 45 -2.61 -6.98 2.50
C LEU A 45 -2.93 -7.60 3.87
N LEU A 46 -2.95 -8.93 3.97
CA LEU A 46 -3.07 -9.65 5.24
C LEU A 46 -1.90 -9.32 6.19
N GLU A 47 -0.66 -9.36 5.71
CA GLU A 47 0.52 -9.01 6.52
C GLU A 47 0.52 -7.53 6.95
N VAL A 48 0.05 -6.63 6.09
CA VAL A 48 -0.10 -5.20 6.44
C VAL A 48 -1.13 -5.03 7.56
N ALA A 49 -2.26 -5.73 7.47
CA ALA A 49 -3.30 -5.69 8.50
C ALA A 49 -2.80 -6.25 9.84
N ASP A 50 -2.04 -7.35 9.82
CA ASP A 50 -1.42 -7.94 11.00
C ASP A 50 -0.36 -7.01 11.62
N GLY A 51 0.57 -6.50 10.81
CA GLY A 51 1.65 -5.63 11.27
C GLY A 51 1.19 -4.27 11.82
N LEU A 52 0.00 -3.80 11.42
CA LEU A 52 -0.58 -2.54 11.87
C LEU A 52 -1.86 -2.72 12.72
N CYS A 53 -2.05 -3.88 13.33
CA CYS A 53 -3.26 -4.22 14.09
C CYS A 53 -3.41 -3.48 15.44
N ASN A 54 -2.40 -2.72 15.88
CA ASN A 54 -2.42 -1.97 17.14
C ASN A 54 -3.47 -0.84 17.13
N LEU A 55 -3.97 -0.43 18.31
CA LEU A 55 -5.09 0.51 18.45
C LEU A 55 -4.90 1.83 17.65
N PRO A 56 -3.72 2.49 17.71
CA PRO A 56 -3.50 3.72 16.94
C PRO A 56 -3.58 3.56 15.41
N THR A 57 -3.13 2.44 14.84
CA THR A 57 -3.01 2.28 13.38
C THR A 57 -4.12 1.44 12.75
N ARG A 58 -4.88 0.69 13.55
CA ARG A 58 -5.92 -0.24 13.06
C ARG A 58 -6.93 0.43 12.14
N LEU A 59 -7.62 1.47 12.61
CA LEU A 59 -8.66 2.14 11.81
C LEU A 59 -8.10 2.76 10.52
N LYS A 60 -6.89 3.34 10.59
CA LYS A 60 -6.21 3.89 9.41
C LYS A 60 -5.89 2.80 8.39
N THR A 61 -5.49 1.61 8.86
CA THR A 61 -5.15 0.46 8.01
C THR A 61 -6.39 -0.13 7.35
N ILE A 62 -7.50 -0.27 8.10
CA ILE A 62 -8.80 -0.70 7.55
C ILE A 62 -9.24 0.25 6.43
N ASN A 63 -9.32 1.56 6.73
CA ASN A 63 -9.74 2.56 5.75
C ASN A 63 -8.83 2.58 4.51
N PHE A 64 -7.54 2.31 4.69
CA PHE A 64 -6.60 2.24 3.58
C PHE A 64 -6.88 1.03 2.68
N ILE A 65 -7.02 -0.17 3.25
CA ILE A 65 -7.30 -1.41 2.51
C ILE A 65 -8.66 -1.33 1.81
N ASP A 66 -9.69 -0.83 2.51
CA ASP A 66 -11.03 -0.61 1.93
C ASP A 66 -10.96 0.35 0.74
N GLY A 67 -10.14 1.40 0.84
CA GLY A 67 -9.87 2.32 -0.26
C GLY A 67 -9.22 1.65 -1.46
N LEU A 68 -8.32 0.68 -1.26
CA LEU A 68 -7.73 -0.11 -2.35
C LEU A 68 -8.77 -0.97 -3.06
N TYR A 69 -9.72 -1.57 -2.34
CA TYR A 69 -10.78 -2.38 -2.94
C TYR A 69 -11.80 -1.57 -3.75
N GLN A 70 -11.90 -0.26 -3.49
CA GLN A 70 -12.73 0.66 -4.27
C GLN A 70 -12.05 1.13 -5.56
N LEU A 71 -10.74 0.90 -5.74
CA LEU A 71 -10.05 1.25 -6.97
C LEU A 71 -10.55 0.37 -8.13
N PRO A 72 -10.59 0.92 -9.36
CA PRO A 72 -10.85 0.12 -10.55
C PRO A 72 -9.84 -1.02 -10.62
N LYS A 73 -10.32 -2.27 -10.50
CA LYS A 73 -9.46 -3.43 -10.70
C LYS A 73 -8.96 -3.40 -12.14
N TRP A 74 -7.69 -3.73 -12.32
CA TRP A 74 -7.11 -3.86 -13.65
C TRP A 74 -7.80 -5.02 -14.37
N ASN A 75 -8.73 -4.69 -15.27
CA ASN A 75 -9.51 -5.65 -16.04
C ASN A 75 -8.71 -6.12 -17.25
N ASN A 76 -7.77 -7.04 -17.04
CA ASN A 76 -7.34 -7.91 -18.11
C ASN A 76 -7.92 -9.30 -17.84
N LYS A 77 -9.00 -9.62 -18.58
CA LYS A 77 -9.36 -11.01 -18.84
C LYS A 77 -8.12 -11.65 -19.47
N LEU A 78 -7.52 -12.60 -18.76
CA LEU A 78 -6.60 -13.56 -19.35
C LEU A 78 -7.36 -14.42 -20.36
#